data_AF-A0A419DS43-F1
#
_entry.id   AF-A0A419DS43-F1
#
_cell.length_a   1.000
_cell.length_b   1.000
_cell.length_c   1.000
_cell.angle_alpha   90.00
_cell.angle_beta   90.00
_cell.angle_gamma   90.00
#
_symmetry.space_group_name_H-M   'P 1'
#
loop_
_entity.id
_entity.type
_entity.pdbx_description
1 polymer ?
#
loop_
_entity_poly.entity_id
_entity_poly.type
_entity_poly.pdbx_seq_one_letter_code
_entity_poly.pdbx_strand_id
1 'polypeptide(L)'
;MNQIAVVLDGLKQKISHGSTFIQRSYNSIGQATFHLPKPVKPETLQAFQTEFKQPLPSEYQTFLELHDGAKLFMLGDEGLVLYPLEEVIEKTIEAKEDGLIDEDYDHYWIIGEVNEGYLLIHTEHAKTEDTPYMYWKYHEGSTEDTDAIGQNFGTFLERSIIAQGDMYWEFNIFDVREDDYYVEEETEHVQAGVPIASEERVRIEIEYPIYRRGGFIVSFYTYENGKPDLWWRSDYDTMKQVHRSLLSTLEEPRFHFTEINVFQKEALIWQNEDASGELIAKRVEHPQTQIMQYDGYQAFVNDLPRPLPGWEKA
;
A
#
# COMPACT_ATOMS: atom_id res chain seq x y z
N MET A 1 -24.28 12.40 10.39
CA MET A 1 -23.69 12.93 9.14
C MET A 1 -22.95 11.76 8.53
N ASN A 2 -23.31 11.33 7.32
CA ASN A 2 -22.75 10.12 6.73
C ASN A 2 -21.26 10.34 6.39
N GLN A 3 -20.36 9.58 7.02
CA GLN A 3 -18.91 9.81 6.97
C GLN A 3 -18.19 9.09 5.81
N ILE A 4 -18.91 8.26 5.04
CA ILE A 4 -18.34 7.37 4.03
C ILE A 4 -17.50 8.13 3.00
N ALA A 5 -18.00 9.24 2.47
CA ALA A 5 -17.28 10.03 1.47
C ALA A 5 -15.94 10.57 2.01
N VAL A 6 -15.93 11.06 3.25
CA VAL A 6 -14.73 11.62 3.89
C VAL A 6 -13.68 10.53 4.11
N VAL A 7 -14.11 9.38 4.61
CA VAL A 7 -13.24 8.20 4.84
C VAL A 7 -12.61 7.73 3.52
N LEU A 8 -13.41 7.61 2.45
CA LEU A 8 -12.93 7.19 1.14
C LEU A 8 -12.01 8.22 0.47
N ASP A 9 -12.25 9.52 0.66
CA ASP A 9 -11.36 10.56 0.16
C ASP A 9 -9.99 10.52 0.84
N GLY A 10 -9.96 10.26 2.15
CA GLY A 10 -8.71 10.00 2.88
C GLY A 10 -7.94 8.79 2.32
N LEU A 11 -8.65 7.70 2.04
CA LEU A 11 -8.06 6.52 1.40
C LEU A 11 -7.51 6.83 0.00
N LYS A 12 -8.27 7.55 -0.83
CA LYS A 12 -7.83 7.94 -2.18
C LYS A 12 -6.58 8.81 -2.13
N GLN A 13 -6.48 9.73 -1.17
CA GLN A 13 -5.26 10.51 -0.93
C GLN A 13 -4.10 9.60 -0.53
N LYS A 14 -4.28 8.68 0.41
CA LYS A 14 -3.23 7.71 0.80
C LYS A 14 -2.70 6.94 -0.42
N ILE A 15 -3.60 6.47 -1.29
CA ILE A 15 -3.25 5.75 -2.53
C ILE A 15 -2.48 6.68 -3.48
N SER A 16 -2.95 7.91 -3.71
CA SER A 16 -2.29 8.84 -4.64
C SER A 16 -0.90 9.27 -4.21
N HIS A 17 -0.62 9.29 -2.90
CA HIS A 17 0.71 9.57 -2.36
C HIS A 17 1.67 8.37 -2.42
N GLY A 18 1.23 7.21 -2.95
CA GLY A 18 2.05 6.00 -3.03
C GLY A 18 2.21 5.26 -1.70
N SER A 19 1.45 5.64 -0.66
CA SER A 19 1.45 5.00 0.66
C SER A 19 0.63 3.70 0.64
N THR A 20 1.00 2.77 -0.23
CA THR A 20 0.29 1.49 -0.47
C THR A 20 1.02 0.27 0.09
N PHE A 21 2.23 0.44 0.63
CA PHE A 21 2.88 -0.58 1.43
C PHE A 21 2.15 -0.73 2.77
N ILE A 22 1.84 -1.96 3.18
CA ILE A 22 1.07 -2.26 4.39
C ILE A 22 1.72 -3.37 5.22
N GLN A 23 1.35 -3.41 6.49
CA GLN A 23 1.68 -4.47 7.43
C GLN A 23 0.41 -4.90 8.17
N ARG A 24 0.16 -6.20 8.19
CA ARG A 24 -0.91 -6.87 8.94
C ARG A 24 -0.33 -7.75 10.04
N SER A 25 -1.23 -8.38 10.80
CA SER A 25 -0.94 -9.43 11.77
C SER A 25 -0.09 -10.55 11.17
N TYR A 26 0.63 -11.27 12.03
CA TYR A 26 1.52 -12.37 11.65
C TYR A 26 2.59 -12.01 10.60
N ASN A 27 2.99 -10.73 10.54
CA ASN A 27 4.03 -10.22 9.66
C ASN A 27 3.71 -10.37 8.15
N SER A 28 2.43 -10.40 7.78
CA SER A 28 2.01 -10.25 6.39
C SER A 28 2.27 -8.80 5.94
N ILE A 29 3.29 -8.62 5.11
CA ILE A 29 3.76 -7.32 4.62
C ILE A 29 3.80 -7.30 3.10
N GLY A 30 3.54 -6.14 2.51
CA GLY A 30 3.70 -6.00 1.07
C GLY A 30 3.02 -4.78 0.47
N GLN A 31 3.13 -4.69 -0.86
CA GLN A 31 2.51 -3.63 -1.64
C GLN A 31 1.06 -3.99 -1.94
N ALA A 32 0.13 -3.28 -1.30
CA ALA A 32 -1.29 -3.53 -1.46
C ALA A 32 -1.87 -2.91 -2.73
N THR A 33 -2.87 -3.57 -3.31
CA THR A 33 -3.66 -3.05 -4.43
C THR A 33 -5.08 -2.69 -4.00
N PHE A 34 -5.69 -1.77 -4.76
CA PHE A 34 -7.00 -1.22 -4.47
C PHE A 34 -7.82 -1.16 -5.75
N HIS A 35 -9.09 -1.54 -5.66
CA HIS A 35 -10.06 -1.40 -6.72
C HIS A 35 -11.35 -0.80 -6.17
N LEU A 36 -11.71 0.37 -6.69
CA LEU A 36 -12.93 1.10 -6.32
C LEU A 36 -13.76 1.29 -7.62
N PRO A 37 -14.71 0.39 -7.90
CA PRO A 37 -15.59 0.44 -9.07
C PRO A 37 -16.41 1.73 -9.17
N LYS A 38 -17.13 1.89 -10.28
CA LYS A 38 -18.10 2.99 -10.42
C LYS A 38 -19.29 2.77 -9.48
N PRO A 39 -20.08 3.82 -9.19
CA PRO A 39 -21.33 3.70 -8.44
C PRO A 39 -22.25 2.59 -8.95
N VAL A 40 -22.99 1.99 -8.03
CA VAL A 40 -24.03 1.01 -8.33
C VAL A 40 -25.09 1.61 -9.24
N LYS A 41 -25.65 0.78 -10.13
CA LYS A 41 -26.75 1.23 -10.99
C LYS A 41 -28.04 1.33 -10.16
N PRO A 42 -28.89 2.34 -10.43
CA PRO A 42 -30.20 2.44 -9.78
C PRO A 42 -31.07 1.19 -9.96
N GLU A 43 -30.94 0.50 -11.09
CA GLU A 43 -31.68 -0.74 -11.36
C GLU A 43 -31.31 -1.86 -10.37
N THR A 44 -30.02 -1.99 -10.02
CA THR A 44 -29.54 -3.01 -9.07
C THR A 44 -30.00 -2.70 -7.64
N LEU A 45 -30.02 -1.43 -7.24
CA LEU A 45 -30.61 -1.01 -5.95
C LEU A 45 -32.10 -1.37 -5.88
N GLN A 46 -32.84 -1.14 -6.96
CA GLN A 46 -34.25 -1.52 -7.04
C GLN A 46 -34.46 -3.04 -7.01
N ALA A 47 -33.59 -3.79 -7.67
CA ALA A 47 -33.62 -5.25 -7.63
C ALA A 47 -33.41 -5.77 -6.20
N PHE A 48 -32.39 -5.26 -5.49
CA PHE A 48 -32.14 -5.59 -4.08
C PHE A 48 -33.38 -5.34 -3.19
N GLN A 49 -33.95 -4.14 -3.30
CA GLN A 49 -35.13 -3.74 -2.51
C GLN A 49 -36.37 -4.60 -2.82
N THR A 50 -36.48 -5.09 -4.06
CA THR A 50 -37.56 -5.97 -4.50
C THR A 50 -37.40 -7.38 -3.94
N GLU A 51 -36.17 -7.90 -3.95
CA GLU A 51 -35.81 -9.23 -3.49
C GLU A 51 -35.98 -9.35 -1.97
N PHE A 52 -35.28 -8.52 -1.20
CA PHE A 52 -35.23 -8.64 0.26
C PHE A 52 -36.33 -7.86 0.98
N LYS A 53 -37.10 -7.03 0.27
CA LYS A 53 -38.19 -6.21 0.83
C LYS A 53 -37.79 -5.35 2.04
N GLN A 54 -36.50 -5.05 2.16
CA GLN A 54 -35.92 -4.24 3.22
C GLN A 54 -34.94 -3.23 2.62
N PRO A 55 -34.90 -1.97 3.11
CA PRO A 55 -33.91 -1.01 2.68
C PRO A 55 -32.50 -1.40 3.12
N LEU A 56 -31.52 -0.97 2.34
CA LEU A 56 -30.12 -1.00 2.75
C LEU A 56 -29.89 -0.04 3.93
N PRO A 57 -28.94 -0.35 4.84
CA PRO A 57 -28.51 0.59 5.86
C PRO A 57 -27.92 1.84 5.21
N SER A 58 -28.12 3.01 5.80
CA SER A 58 -27.88 4.28 5.12
C SER A 58 -26.41 4.48 4.75
N GLU A 59 -25.50 4.04 5.63
CA GLU A 59 -24.06 4.09 5.39
C GLU A 59 -23.64 3.16 4.25
N TYR A 60 -24.20 1.95 4.21
CA TYR A 60 -23.90 0.97 3.16
C TYR A 60 -24.46 1.40 1.80
N GLN A 61 -25.68 1.94 1.77
CA GLN A 61 -26.26 2.51 0.55
C GLN A 61 -25.40 3.66 0.00
N THR A 62 -24.96 4.58 0.86
CA THR A 62 -24.10 5.69 0.43
C THR A 62 -22.75 5.20 -0.12
N PHE A 63 -22.20 4.12 0.45
CA PHE A 63 -21.02 3.48 -0.12
C PHE A 63 -21.28 2.96 -1.53
N LEU A 64 -22.37 2.22 -1.74
CA LEU A 64 -22.73 1.68 -3.06
C LEU A 64 -23.01 2.76 -4.10
N GLU A 65 -23.60 3.88 -3.69
CA GLU A 65 -23.81 5.07 -4.52
C GLU A 65 -22.48 5.77 -4.93
N LEU A 66 -21.37 5.44 -4.28
CA LEU A 66 -20.03 5.90 -4.65
C LEU A 66 -19.24 4.82 -5.41
N HIS A 67 -19.32 3.56 -4.95
CA HIS A 67 -18.56 2.42 -5.45
C HIS A 67 -19.38 1.13 -5.30
N ASP A 68 -19.64 0.44 -6.41
CA ASP A 68 -20.36 -0.84 -6.44
C ASP A 68 -19.42 -2.00 -6.03
N GLY A 69 -19.27 -2.17 -4.72
CA GLY A 69 -18.26 -3.05 -4.12
C GLY A 69 -16.88 -2.39 -4.07
N ALA A 70 -15.88 -3.14 -3.62
CA ALA A 70 -14.48 -2.73 -3.58
C ALA A 70 -13.55 -3.92 -3.34
N LYS A 71 -12.30 -3.79 -3.76
CA LYS A 71 -11.19 -4.62 -3.27
C LYS A 71 -10.19 -3.71 -2.59
N LEU A 72 -10.01 -3.85 -1.28
CA LEU A 72 -9.22 -2.96 -0.46
C LEU A 72 -8.06 -3.72 0.17
N PHE A 73 -6.88 -3.11 0.12
CA PHE A 73 -5.68 -3.63 0.76
C PHE A 73 -5.27 -5.04 0.25
N MET A 74 -5.48 -5.36 -1.01
CA MET A 74 -5.22 -6.72 -1.51
C MET A 74 -3.72 -7.01 -1.58
N LEU A 75 -3.26 -8.08 -0.93
CA LEU A 75 -1.93 -8.67 -1.07
C LEU A 75 -2.10 -9.99 -1.83
N GLY A 76 -1.85 -9.97 -3.15
CA GLY A 76 -2.25 -11.09 -4.01
C GLY A 76 -3.77 -11.23 -4.02
N ASP A 77 -4.26 -12.40 -3.60
CA ASP A 77 -5.70 -12.71 -3.53
C ASP A 77 -6.31 -12.46 -2.14
N GLU A 78 -5.52 -12.03 -1.15
CA GLU A 78 -5.96 -11.83 0.23
C GLU A 78 -6.19 -10.36 0.56
N GLY A 79 -7.33 -10.03 1.14
CA GLY A 79 -7.64 -8.68 1.62
C GLY A 79 -9.12 -8.49 1.93
N LEU A 80 -9.55 -7.23 1.97
CA LEU A 80 -10.95 -6.90 2.19
C LEU A 80 -11.66 -6.78 0.84
N VAL A 81 -12.56 -7.70 0.58
CA VAL A 81 -13.42 -7.70 -0.59
C VAL A 81 -14.84 -7.31 -0.16
N LEU A 82 -15.36 -6.23 -0.74
CA LEU A 82 -16.77 -5.87 -0.66
C LEU A 82 -17.39 -6.20 -2.02
N TYR A 83 -18.42 -7.03 -2.03
CA TYR A 83 -19.00 -7.48 -3.28
C TYR A 83 -19.79 -6.36 -3.96
N PRO A 84 -19.84 -6.34 -5.31
CA PRO A 84 -20.86 -5.60 -6.03
C PRO A 84 -22.27 -6.03 -5.59
N LEU A 85 -23.24 -5.12 -5.64
CA LEU A 85 -24.57 -5.37 -5.08
C LEU A 85 -25.30 -6.56 -5.75
N GLU A 86 -25.04 -6.81 -7.03
CA GLU A 86 -25.58 -7.99 -7.73
C GLU A 86 -25.07 -9.30 -7.13
N GLU A 87 -23.77 -9.37 -6.82
CA GLU A 87 -23.14 -10.52 -6.16
C GLU A 87 -23.63 -10.67 -4.71
N VAL A 88 -23.89 -9.57 -3.99
CA VAL A 88 -24.54 -9.63 -2.66
C VAL A 88 -25.90 -10.32 -2.73
N ILE A 89 -26.71 -10.01 -3.75
CA ILE A 89 -28.02 -10.65 -3.94
C ILE A 89 -27.83 -12.14 -4.20
N GLU A 90 -26.99 -12.49 -5.19
CA GLU A 90 -26.72 -13.87 -5.60
C GLU A 90 -26.18 -14.71 -4.43
N LYS A 91 -25.09 -14.25 -3.79
CA LYS A 91 -24.44 -14.96 -2.67
C LYS A 91 -25.35 -15.14 -1.47
N THR A 92 -26.17 -14.14 -1.17
CA THR A 92 -27.12 -14.25 -0.05
C THR A 92 -28.20 -15.29 -0.35
N ILE A 93 -28.73 -15.34 -1.58
CA ILE A 93 -29.72 -16.33 -1.98
C ILE A 93 -29.09 -17.73 -1.96
N GLU A 94 -27.95 -17.90 -2.62
CA GLU A 94 -27.20 -19.17 -2.64
C GLU A 94 -26.91 -19.67 -1.22
N ALA A 95 -26.43 -18.78 -0.34
CA ALA A 95 -26.12 -19.18 1.02
C ALA A 95 -27.36 -19.63 1.82
N LYS A 96 -28.53 -19.05 1.57
CA LYS A 96 -29.78 -19.50 2.18
C LYS A 96 -30.25 -20.83 1.58
N GLU A 97 -30.14 -21.02 0.27
CA GLU A 97 -30.56 -22.24 -0.43
C GLU A 97 -29.66 -23.44 -0.09
N ASP A 98 -28.36 -23.22 0.04
CA ASP A 98 -27.36 -24.25 0.36
C ASP A 98 -27.24 -24.55 1.87
N GLY A 99 -27.99 -23.83 2.71
CA GLY A 99 -27.95 -23.98 4.17
C GLY A 99 -26.66 -23.46 4.80
N LEU A 100 -25.90 -22.60 4.10
CA LEU A 100 -24.78 -21.85 4.68
C LEU A 100 -25.27 -20.76 5.64
N ILE A 101 -26.46 -20.21 5.38
CA ILE A 101 -27.23 -19.43 6.35
C ILE A 101 -28.42 -20.30 6.73
N ASP A 102 -28.41 -20.78 7.97
CA ASP A 102 -29.46 -21.63 8.52
C ASP A 102 -30.82 -20.91 8.50
N GLU A 103 -31.90 -21.63 8.19
CA GLU A 103 -33.25 -21.05 8.09
C GLU A 103 -33.69 -20.36 9.39
N ASP A 104 -33.27 -20.89 10.55
CA ASP A 104 -33.56 -20.32 11.86
C ASP A 104 -32.75 -19.04 12.15
N TYR A 105 -31.74 -18.73 11.32
CA TYR A 105 -30.83 -17.60 11.44
C TYR A 105 -30.73 -16.79 10.14
N ASP A 106 -31.82 -16.71 9.37
CA ASP A 106 -31.87 -16.11 8.02
C ASP A 106 -31.71 -14.57 7.96
N HIS A 107 -31.24 -13.97 9.05
CA HIS A 107 -31.18 -12.54 9.29
C HIS A 107 -29.87 -11.91 8.79
N TYR A 108 -29.20 -12.50 7.80
CA TYR A 108 -27.93 -12.01 7.29
C TYR A 108 -27.93 -11.79 5.77
N TRP A 109 -27.20 -10.75 5.36
CA TRP A 109 -26.75 -10.55 3.99
C TRP A 109 -25.25 -10.73 3.91
N ILE A 110 -24.77 -11.47 2.91
CA ILE A 110 -23.34 -11.62 2.63
C ILE A 110 -22.91 -10.45 1.76
N ILE A 111 -22.12 -9.54 2.32
CA ILE A 111 -21.73 -8.30 1.64
C ILE A 111 -20.28 -8.30 1.15
N GLY A 112 -19.52 -9.33 1.48
CA GLY A 112 -18.11 -9.43 1.12
C GLY A 112 -17.40 -10.52 1.88
N GLU A 113 -16.08 -10.47 1.80
CA GLU A 113 -15.15 -11.39 2.46
C GLU A 113 -13.94 -10.63 2.98
N VAL A 114 -13.36 -11.18 4.04
CA VAL A 114 -12.07 -10.77 4.58
C VAL A 114 -11.36 -12.00 5.10
N ASN A 115 -10.18 -12.25 4.54
CA ASN A 115 -9.41 -13.48 4.78
C ASN A 115 -10.26 -14.75 4.54
N GLU A 116 -10.44 -15.58 5.56
CA GLU A 116 -11.10 -16.90 5.47
C GLU A 116 -12.60 -16.86 5.84
N GLY A 117 -13.20 -15.67 5.85
CA GLY A 117 -14.58 -15.51 6.31
C GLY A 117 -15.42 -14.48 5.56
N TYR A 118 -16.73 -14.69 5.66
CA TYR A 118 -17.76 -13.83 5.12
C TYR A 118 -18.00 -12.61 6.01
N LEU A 119 -18.15 -11.47 5.36
CA LEU A 119 -18.61 -10.23 5.99
C LEU A 119 -20.13 -10.13 5.85
N LEU A 120 -20.81 -9.92 6.97
CA LEU A 120 -22.26 -10.00 7.06
C LEU A 120 -22.88 -8.71 7.58
N ILE A 121 -24.08 -8.39 7.08
CA ILE A 121 -24.99 -7.41 7.69
C ILE A 121 -26.15 -8.17 8.31
N HIS A 122 -26.38 -7.95 9.62
CA HIS A 122 -27.56 -8.48 10.30
C HIS A 122 -28.80 -7.62 9.99
N THR A 123 -29.73 -8.15 9.22
CA THR A 123 -30.89 -7.44 8.65
C THR A 123 -31.79 -6.84 9.73
N GLU A 124 -32.08 -7.56 10.80
CA GLU A 124 -32.93 -7.04 11.90
C GLU A 124 -32.26 -5.90 12.68
N HIS A 125 -30.96 -5.99 12.98
CA HIS A 125 -30.21 -4.94 13.67
C HIS A 125 -30.03 -3.71 12.80
N ALA A 126 -29.88 -3.90 11.49
CA ALA A 126 -29.65 -2.81 10.55
C ALA A 126 -30.91 -1.99 10.20
N LYS A 127 -32.05 -2.25 10.87
CA LYS A 127 -33.26 -1.41 10.79
C LYS A 127 -33.05 -0.01 11.38
N THR A 128 -32.06 0.14 12.25
CA THR A 128 -31.70 1.42 12.89
C THR A 128 -30.19 1.59 12.87
N GLU A 129 -29.72 2.83 12.78
CA GLU A 129 -28.29 3.15 12.89
C GLU A 129 -27.77 3.14 14.34
N ASP A 130 -28.67 2.97 15.33
CA ASP A 130 -28.30 2.97 16.75
C ASP A 130 -27.81 1.59 17.24
N THR A 131 -27.95 0.54 16.43
CA THR A 131 -27.61 -0.83 16.77
C THR A 131 -26.50 -1.36 15.87
N PRO A 132 -25.34 -1.76 16.42
CA PRO A 132 -24.30 -2.45 15.66
C PRO A 132 -24.84 -3.66 14.90
N TYR A 133 -24.58 -3.69 13.59
CA TYR A 133 -25.15 -4.69 12.69
C TYR A 133 -24.13 -5.42 11.80
N MET A 134 -22.84 -5.11 11.93
CA MET A 134 -21.77 -5.80 11.20
C MET A 134 -21.33 -7.07 11.95
N TYR A 135 -21.22 -8.15 11.20
CA TYR A 135 -20.86 -9.48 11.67
C TYR A 135 -19.85 -10.13 10.73
N TRP A 136 -19.17 -11.15 11.21
CA TRP A 136 -18.22 -11.94 10.45
C TRP A 136 -18.34 -13.41 10.83
N LYS A 137 -18.09 -14.32 9.88
CA LYS A 137 -17.98 -15.75 10.18
C LYS A 137 -16.99 -16.44 9.25
N TYR A 138 -16.35 -17.50 9.72
CA TYR A 138 -15.56 -18.38 8.87
C TYR A 138 -16.40 -18.99 7.75
N HIS A 139 -15.80 -19.22 6.57
CA HIS A 139 -16.48 -19.87 5.45
C HIS A 139 -17.03 -21.27 5.80
N GLU A 140 -16.32 -22.00 6.66
CA GLU A 140 -16.69 -23.34 7.13
C GLU A 140 -17.57 -23.33 8.38
N GLY A 141 -17.81 -22.15 8.97
CA GLY A 141 -18.54 -21.97 10.22
C GLY A 141 -20.06 -22.01 10.04
N SER A 142 -20.75 -22.48 11.08
CA SER A 142 -22.21 -22.44 11.14
C SER A 142 -22.69 -20.99 11.27
N THR A 143 -23.98 -20.75 11.01
CA THR A 143 -24.56 -19.41 11.22
C THR A 143 -24.65 -19.04 12.70
N GLU A 144 -24.70 -20.04 13.59
CA GLU A 144 -24.69 -19.85 15.04
C GLU A 144 -23.35 -19.30 15.55
N ASP A 145 -22.26 -19.64 14.86
CA ASP A 145 -20.88 -19.22 15.20
C ASP A 145 -20.52 -17.85 14.59
N THR A 146 -21.52 -17.03 14.28
CA THR A 146 -21.27 -15.71 13.68
C THR A 146 -20.79 -14.73 14.75
N ASP A 147 -19.59 -14.17 14.55
CA ASP A 147 -18.97 -13.20 15.44
C ASP A 147 -19.46 -11.78 15.16
N ALA A 148 -19.84 -11.08 16.22
CA ALA A 148 -20.17 -9.67 16.13
C ALA A 148 -18.90 -8.82 15.99
N ILE A 149 -18.75 -8.12 14.88
CA ILE A 149 -17.73 -7.05 14.75
C ILE A 149 -18.05 -5.90 15.72
N GLY A 150 -19.35 -5.75 16.07
CA GLY A 150 -19.80 -4.79 17.06
C GLY A 150 -19.77 -3.34 16.58
N GLN A 151 -19.85 -3.11 15.27
CA GLN A 151 -19.90 -1.79 14.64
C GLN A 151 -20.97 -1.70 13.54
N ASN A 152 -21.28 -0.50 13.07
CA ASN A 152 -22.01 -0.26 11.81
C ASN A 152 -21.04 -0.21 10.63
N PHE A 153 -21.56 -0.20 9.40
CA PHE A 153 -20.75 -0.26 8.18
C PHE A 153 -19.74 0.89 8.07
N GLY A 154 -20.11 2.13 8.39
CA GLY A 154 -19.22 3.28 8.28
C GLY A 154 -18.06 3.25 9.26
N THR A 155 -18.29 2.80 10.50
CA THR A 155 -17.22 2.61 11.49
C THR A 155 -16.37 1.40 11.14
N PHE A 156 -16.98 0.32 10.64
CA PHE A 156 -16.27 -0.83 10.13
C PHE A 156 -15.30 -0.44 9.01
N LEU A 157 -15.77 0.29 7.99
CA LEU A 157 -14.95 0.69 6.86
C LEU A 157 -13.78 1.58 7.28
N GLU A 158 -14.04 2.57 8.13
CA GLU A 158 -13.00 3.47 8.65
C GLU A 158 -11.92 2.70 9.42
N ARG A 159 -12.31 1.82 10.34
CA ARG A 159 -11.36 1.02 11.12
C ARG A 159 -10.62 0.01 10.26
N SER A 160 -11.28 -0.62 9.30
CA SER A 160 -10.63 -1.48 8.30
C SER A 160 -9.59 -0.70 7.49
N ILE A 161 -9.83 0.57 7.17
CA ILE A 161 -8.83 1.42 6.50
C ILE A 161 -7.63 1.73 7.41
N ILE A 162 -7.88 2.07 8.67
CA ILE A 162 -6.83 2.33 9.67
C ILE A 162 -5.97 1.08 9.92
N ALA A 163 -6.62 -0.07 10.04
CA ALA A 163 -6.00 -1.38 10.24
C ALA A 163 -5.46 -2.00 8.94
N GLN A 164 -5.46 -1.26 7.82
CA GLN A 164 -4.87 -1.70 6.56
C GLN A 164 -5.49 -3.02 6.02
N GLY A 165 -6.80 -3.18 6.24
CA GLY A 165 -7.60 -4.33 5.84
C GLY A 165 -7.42 -5.56 6.72
N ASP A 166 -6.76 -5.44 7.88
CA ASP A 166 -6.68 -6.51 8.87
C ASP A 166 -7.97 -6.63 9.70
N MET A 167 -8.19 -7.79 10.33
CA MET A 167 -9.38 -8.09 11.14
C MET A 167 -9.30 -7.40 12.51
N TYR A 168 -9.41 -6.07 12.51
CA TYR A 168 -9.16 -5.24 13.69
C TYR A 168 -10.06 -5.56 14.90
N TRP A 169 -11.21 -6.18 14.68
CA TRP A 169 -12.10 -6.63 15.76
C TRP A 169 -11.48 -7.75 16.59
N GLU A 170 -10.57 -8.53 16.00
CA GLU A 170 -9.75 -9.53 16.68
C GLU A 170 -8.62 -8.93 17.50
N PHE A 171 -8.30 -7.63 17.38
CA PHE A 171 -7.18 -7.04 18.14
C PHE A 171 -7.44 -6.96 19.65
N ASN A 172 -8.65 -7.29 20.09
CA ASN A 172 -9.05 -7.28 21.49
C ASN A 172 -8.44 -8.40 22.35
N ILE A 173 -7.53 -9.22 21.82
CA ILE A 173 -6.88 -10.32 22.58
C ILE A 173 -5.72 -9.86 23.49
N PHE A 174 -5.41 -8.56 23.59
CA PHE A 174 -4.47 -8.06 24.60
C PHE A 174 -5.16 -7.66 25.90
N ASP A 175 -6.13 -8.46 26.35
CA ASP A 175 -6.36 -8.54 27.78
C ASP A 175 -5.09 -9.21 28.33
N VAL A 176 -4.18 -8.42 28.93
CA VAL A 176 -3.08 -8.98 29.73
C VAL A 176 -3.73 -9.57 30.99
N ARG A 177 -4.50 -10.65 30.82
CA ARG A 177 -4.96 -11.46 31.92
C ARG A 177 -3.77 -12.28 32.37
N GLU A 178 -3.40 -12.10 33.64
CA GLU A 178 -2.59 -13.07 34.37
C GLU A 178 -3.44 -14.35 34.55
N ASP A 179 -3.75 -15.07 33.46
CA ASP A 179 -4.48 -16.32 33.54
C ASP A 179 -3.59 -17.47 33.06
N ASP A 180 -3.18 -18.28 34.06
CA ASP A 180 -2.34 -19.47 33.99
C ASP A 180 -2.93 -20.57 33.07
N TYR A 181 -2.70 -20.48 31.76
CA TYR A 181 -2.99 -21.59 30.84
C TYR A 181 -1.72 -22.17 30.22
N TYR A 182 -1.54 -23.46 30.47
CA TYR A 182 -0.49 -24.31 29.91
C TYR A 182 -0.45 -24.20 28.37
N VAL A 183 0.68 -23.72 27.86
CA VAL A 183 1.02 -23.79 26.43
C VAL A 183 1.53 -25.21 26.16
N GLU A 184 0.78 -26.00 25.39
CA GLU A 184 1.39 -27.12 24.66
C GLU A 184 2.31 -26.49 23.59
N GLU A 185 3.61 -26.75 23.70
CA GLU A 185 4.62 -26.24 22.76
C GLU A 185 4.43 -26.90 21.38
N GLU A 186 3.52 -26.38 20.56
CA GLU A 186 3.71 -26.47 19.11
C GLU A 186 4.73 -25.41 18.72
N THR A 187 5.98 -25.83 18.59
CA THR A 187 7.04 -24.99 18.01
C THR A 187 6.82 -24.86 16.51
N GLU A 188 5.89 -23.98 16.11
CA GLU A 188 6.01 -23.39 14.77
C GLU A 188 7.30 -22.55 14.77
N HIS A 189 8.16 -22.82 13.78
CA HIS A 189 9.32 -21.99 13.53
C HIS A 189 8.86 -20.63 13.01
N VAL A 190 8.55 -19.72 13.94
CA VAL A 190 8.44 -18.29 13.66
C VAL A 190 9.80 -17.88 13.10
N GLN A 191 9.88 -17.67 11.78
CA GLN A 191 11.02 -16.99 11.20
C GLN A 191 11.10 -15.63 11.89
N ALA A 192 12.23 -15.37 12.55
CA ALA A 192 12.50 -14.05 13.12
C ALA A 192 12.23 -13.03 12.01
N GLY A 193 11.27 -12.13 12.26
CA GLY A 193 10.92 -11.07 11.32
C GLY A 193 12.20 -10.42 10.81
N VAL A 194 12.35 -10.34 9.49
CA VAL A 194 13.44 -9.59 8.88
C VAL A 194 13.43 -8.21 9.54
N PRO A 195 14.54 -7.72 10.11
CA PRO A 195 14.59 -6.39 10.65
C PRO A 195 14.24 -5.41 9.53
N ILE A 196 13.04 -4.84 9.55
CA ILE A 196 12.72 -3.70 8.70
C ILE A 196 13.46 -2.52 9.35
N ALA A 197 14.70 -2.31 8.93
CA ALA A 197 15.40 -1.08 9.20
C ALA A 197 14.65 0.04 8.44
N SER A 198 13.63 0.61 9.09
CA SER A 198 12.83 1.70 8.54
C SER A 198 13.58 3.03 8.55
N GLU A 199 14.78 3.05 7.97
CA GLU A 199 15.50 4.27 7.64
C GLU A 199 16.33 4.07 6.37
N GLU A 200 15.74 3.62 5.27
CA GLU A 200 16.49 3.51 4.01
C GLU A 200 16.50 4.84 3.27
N ARG A 201 17.20 5.80 3.88
CA ARG A 201 17.79 6.91 3.16
C ARG A 201 18.81 6.33 2.18
N VAL A 202 18.89 6.86 0.98
CA VAL A 202 20.00 6.55 0.07
C VAL A 202 20.75 7.80 -0.33
N ARG A 203 22.04 7.60 -0.60
CA ARG A 203 22.91 8.62 -1.15
C ARG A 203 23.36 8.17 -2.52
N ILE A 204 23.13 9.02 -3.51
CA ILE A 204 23.60 8.83 -4.88
C ILE A 204 24.62 9.93 -5.14
N GLU A 205 25.82 9.54 -5.58
CA GLU A 205 26.84 10.48 -6.02
C GLU A 205 27.03 10.35 -7.52
N ILE A 206 26.97 11.46 -8.23
CA ILE A 206 27.19 11.57 -9.67
C ILE A 206 28.42 12.46 -9.87
N GLU A 207 29.54 11.82 -10.17
CA GLU A 207 30.79 12.50 -10.50
C GLU A 207 30.87 12.72 -12.00
N TYR A 208 31.08 13.97 -12.39
CA TYR A 208 31.20 14.34 -13.79
C TYR A 208 32.59 13.98 -14.31
N PRO A 209 32.70 13.61 -15.59
CA PRO A 209 33.97 13.19 -16.16
C PRO A 209 35.00 14.32 -16.15
N ILE A 210 36.27 13.93 -16.16
CA ILE A 210 37.41 14.85 -16.27
C ILE A 210 37.55 15.48 -17.68
N TYR A 211 36.82 14.99 -18.70
CA TYR A 211 36.72 15.58 -20.05
C TYR A 211 35.28 15.51 -20.57
N ARG A 212 34.87 16.41 -21.47
CA ARG A 212 33.47 16.55 -21.96
C ARG A 212 32.87 15.33 -22.67
N ARG A 213 33.67 14.33 -23.02
CA ARG A 213 33.23 13.07 -23.65
C ARG A 213 33.47 11.85 -22.75
N GLY A 214 33.80 12.05 -21.49
CA GLY A 214 34.04 10.96 -20.54
C GLY A 214 32.74 10.48 -19.91
N GLY A 215 32.79 9.31 -19.27
CA GLY A 215 31.64 8.78 -18.56
C GLY A 215 31.43 9.44 -17.19
N PHE A 216 30.17 9.59 -16.82
CA PHE A 216 29.73 9.89 -15.46
C PHE A 216 30.02 8.69 -14.57
N ILE A 217 30.56 8.93 -13.38
CA ILE A 217 30.70 7.88 -12.37
C ILE A 217 29.56 8.02 -11.37
N VAL A 218 28.76 6.98 -11.23
CA VAL A 218 27.66 6.93 -10.27
C VAL A 218 28.03 5.99 -9.15
N SER A 219 27.96 6.48 -7.92
CA SER A 219 28.11 5.66 -6.71
C SER A 219 26.80 5.68 -5.94
N PHE A 220 26.28 4.50 -5.63
CA PHE A 220 25.04 4.32 -4.89
C PHE A 220 25.37 3.79 -3.50
N TYR A 221 24.91 4.50 -2.48
CA TYR A 221 25.16 4.17 -1.08
C TYR A 221 23.84 3.90 -0.37
N THR A 222 23.80 2.78 0.34
CA THR A 222 22.80 2.47 1.36
C THR A 222 23.31 2.95 2.72
N TYR A 223 22.49 2.88 3.77
CA TYR A 223 22.92 3.21 5.12
C TYR A 223 22.81 1.98 6.01
N GLU A 224 23.95 1.54 6.57
CA GLU A 224 23.98 0.53 7.62
C GLU A 224 24.41 1.21 8.93
N ASN A 225 23.61 1.08 9.99
CA ASN A 225 23.87 1.70 11.30
C ASN A 225 24.15 3.22 11.22
N GLY A 226 23.42 3.92 10.36
CA GLY A 226 23.55 5.38 10.17
C GLY A 226 24.82 5.83 9.43
N LYS A 227 25.62 4.91 8.86
CA LYS A 227 26.78 5.22 8.03
C LYS A 227 26.54 4.85 6.57
N PRO A 228 26.97 5.69 5.61
CA PRO A 228 26.85 5.33 4.21
C PRO A 228 27.76 4.16 3.88
N ASP A 229 27.19 3.09 3.34
CA ASP A 229 27.89 1.93 2.81
C ASP A 229 27.77 1.91 1.28
N LEU A 230 28.90 1.72 0.59
CA LEU A 230 28.93 1.76 -0.87
C LEU A 230 28.36 0.45 -1.41
N TRP A 231 27.16 0.52 -1.99
CA TRP A 231 26.52 -0.67 -2.52
C TRP A 231 27.02 -1.01 -3.93
N TRP A 232 27.04 -0.05 -4.84
CA TRP A 232 27.65 -0.23 -6.15
C TRP A 232 28.18 1.09 -6.73
N ARG A 233 29.12 0.94 -7.67
CA ARG A 233 29.69 2.02 -8.46
C ARG A 233 29.79 1.59 -9.92
N SER A 234 29.35 2.45 -10.84
CA SER A 234 29.40 2.18 -12.28
C SER A 234 29.60 3.44 -13.09
N ASP A 235 30.15 3.28 -14.29
CA ASP A 235 30.39 4.35 -15.24
C ASP A 235 29.31 4.35 -16.34
N TYR A 236 28.90 5.53 -16.78
CA TYR A 236 27.88 5.72 -17.80
C TYR A 236 28.29 6.81 -18.78
N ASP A 237 28.08 6.60 -20.07
CA ASP A 237 28.53 7.57 -21.09
C ASP A 237 27.65 8.82 -21.13
N THR A 238 26.39 8.73 -20.69
CA THR A 238 25.41 9.83 -20.81
C THR A 238 24.53 9.93 -19.58
N MET A 239 24.04 11.15 -19.28
CA MET A 239 23.10 11.35 -18.17
C MET A 239 21.80 10.54 -18.33
N LYS A 240 21.38 10.26 -19.56
CA LYS A 240 20.20 9.41 -19.84
C LYS A 240 20.42 7.97 -19.40
N GLN A 241 21.63 7.44 -19.54
CA GLN A 241 21.97 6.11 -19.05
C GLN A 241 22.02 6.10 -17.52
N VAL A 242 22.57 7.16 -16.90
CA VAL A 242 22.53 7.37 -15.44
C VAL A 242 21.08 7.31 -14.94
N HIS A 243 20.17 8.10 -15.52
CA HIS A 243 18.75 8.10 -15.13
C HIS A 243 18.11 6.72 -15.24
N ARG A 244 18.31 6.02 -16.37
CA ARG A 244 17.76 4.67 -16.55
C ARG A 244 18.27 3.71 -15.48
N SER A 245 19.56 3.75 -15.18
CA SER A 245 20.14 2.86 -14.17
C SER A 245 19.57 3.17 -12.80
N LEU A 246 19.53 4.45 -12.40
CA LEU A 246 19.00 4.86 -11.10
C LEU A 246 17.53 4.50 -10.95
N LEU A 247 16.70 4.71 -11.98
CA LEU A 247 15.30 4.31 -11.97
C LEU A 247 15.15 2.80 -11.79
N SER A 248 15.87 2.00 -12.59
CA SER A 248 15.83 0.54 -12.48
C SER A 248 16.29 0.05 -11.11
N THR A 249 17.30 0.69 -10.51
CA THR A 249 17.81 0.34 -9.19
C THR A 249 16.82 0.72 -8.09
N LEU A 250 16.21 1.90 -8.20
CA LEU A 250 15.29 2.43 -7.20
C LEU A 250 13.89 1.80 -7.26
N GLU A 251 13.53 1.17 -8.38
CA GLU A 251 12.27 0.43 -8.58
C GLU A 251 12.34 -1.02 -8.05
N GLU A 252 13.52 -1.51 -7.65
CA GLU A 252 13.65 -2.88 -7.16
C GLU A 252 12.80 -3.10 -5.88
N PRO A 253 11.94 -4.14 -5.83
CA PRO A 253 10.97 -4.36 -4.75
C PRO A 253 11.57 -4.49 -3.34
N ARG A 254 12.88 -4.75 -3.24
CA ARG A 254 13.59 -4.89 -1.97
C ARG A 254 13.92 -3.56 -1.29
N PHE A 255 13.75 -2.43 -1.98
CA PHE A 255 14.07 -1.13 -1.42
C PHE A 255 12.81 -0.25 -1.27
N HIS A 256 12.68 0.36 -0.09
CA HIS A 256 11.62 1.33 0.20
C HIS A 256 12.26 2.64 0.68
N PHE A 257 12.53 3.55 -0.27
CA PHE A 257 13.22 4.79 0.03
C PHE A 257 12.25 5.86 0.54
N THR A 258 12.48 6.34 1.76
CA THR A 258 11.80 7.52 2.33
C THR A 258 12.54 8.81 1.97
N GLU A 259 13.83 8.73 1.67
CA GLU A 259 14.63 9.91 1.34
C GLU A 259 15.76 9.55 0.35
N ILE A 260 15.82 10.26 -0.77
CA ILE A 260 16.87 10.09 -1.78
C ILE A 260 17.68 11.37 -1.84
N ASN A 261 18.96 11.29 -1.50
CA ASN A 261 19.89 12.41 -1.58
C ASN A 261 20.84 12.23 -2.76
N VAL A 262 20.80 13.16 -3.72
CA VAL A 262 21.65 13.16 -4.90
C VAL A 262 22.69 14.25 -4.80
N PHE A 263 23.96 13.87 -4.87
CA PHE A 263 25.11 14.75 -4.89
C PHE A 263 25.72 14.73 -6.28
N GLN A 264 25.68 15.87 -6.96
CA GLN A 264 26.36 16.07 -8.23
C GLN A 264 27.63 16.86 -7.99
N LYS A 265 28.75 16.39 -8.55
CA LYS A 265 30.05 17.04 -8.37
C LYS A 265 30.87 17.02 -9.65
N GLU A 266 31.37 18.19 -10.00
CA GLU A 266 32.36 18.34 -11.06
C GLU A 266 33.74 17.84 -10.61
N ALA A 267 34.46 17.18 -11.53
CA ALA A 267 35.82 16.76 -11.27
C ALA A 267 36.72 17.96 -10.92
N LEU A 268 37.59 17.78 -9.93
CA LEU A 268 38.53 18.84 -9.48
C LEU A 268 39.63 19.14 -10.51
N ILE A 269 39.76 18.28 -11.51
CA ILE A 269 40.77 18.32 -12.55
C ILE A 269 40.06 18.14 -13.88
N TRP A 270 40.37 19.02 -14.82
CA TRP A 270 39.89 18.96 -16.19
C TRP A 270 41.05 18.61 -17.11
N GLN A 271 40.91 17.57 -17.93
CA GLN A 271 41.89 17.22 -18.94
C GLN A 271 41.41 17.72 -20.30
N ASN A 272 42.27 18.48 -20.99
CA ASN A 272 42.02 18.95 -22.34
C ASN A 272 43.21 18.64 -23.24
N GLU A 273 42.95 18.37 -24.51
CA GLU A 273 44.00 18.30 -25.52
C GLU A 273 44.41 19.73 -25.88
N ASP A 274 45.72 19.99 -25.89
CA ASP A 274 46.25 21.24 -26.40
C ASP A 274 46.33 21.25 -27.93
N ALA A 275 46.85 22.34 -28.51
CA ALA A 275 46.98 22.48 -29.96
C ALA A 275 47.92 21.43 -30.61
N SER A 276 48.70 20.70 -29.81
CA SER A 276 49.56 19.58 -30.23
C SER A 276 48.91 18.21 -30.08
N GLY A 277 47.71 18.12 -29.48
CA GLY A 277 47.05 16.87 -29.13
C GLY A 277 47.59 16.23 -27.85
N GLU A 278 48.37 16.95 -27.04
CA GLU A 278 48.86 16.46 -25.75
C GLU A 278 47.84 16.74 -24.65
N LEU A 279 47.57 15.75 -23.80
CA LEU A 279 46.61 15.87 -22.70
C LEU A 279 47.19 16.72 -21.57
N ILE A 280 46.65 17.93 -21.38
CA ILE A 280 47.00 18.80 -20.27
C ILE A 280 45.92 18.73 -19.20
N ALA A 281 46.31 18.34 -17.97
CA ALA A 281 45.45 18.41 -16.80
C ALA A 281 45.52 19.82 -16.17
N LYS A 282 44.38 20.50 -16.07
CA LYS A 282 44.22 21.78 -15.37
C LYS A 282 43.31 21.61 -14.16
N ARG A 283 43.64 22.28 -13.06
CA ARG A 283 42.77 22.31 -11.88
C ARG A 283 41.56 23.20 -12.19
N VAL A 284 40.36 22.73 -11.84
CA VAL A 284 39.15 23.55 -11.93
C VAL A 284 39.15 24.50 -10.74
N GLU A 285 39.18 25.81 -10.98
CA GLU A 285 39.27 26.83 -9.91
C GLU A 285 37.98 26.89 -9.07
N HIS A 286 36.83 26.61 -9.68
CA HIS A 286 35.51 26.65 -9.03
C HIS A 286 34.66 25.44 -9.46
N PRO A 287 34.95 24.23 -8.95
CA PRO A 287 34.20 23.03 -9.31
C PRO A 287 32.74 23.16 -8.83
N GLN A 288 31.81 22.84 -9.71
CA GLN A 288 30.39 22.90 -9.39
C GLN A 288 29.96 21.72 -8.50
N THR A 289 29.11 22.00 -7.52
CA THR A 289 28.46 20.98 -6.69
C THR A 289 26.99 21.31 -6.51
N GLN A 290 26.13 20.30 -6.59
CA GLN A 290 24.70 20.44 -6.35
C GLN A 290 24.23 19.29 -5.46
N ILE A 291 23.35 19.61 -4.50
CA ILE A 291 22.71 18.63 -3.62
C ILE A 291 21.22 18.75 -3.86
N MET A 292 20.57 17.62 -4.10
CA MET A 292 19.12 17.51 -4.26
C MET A 292 18.60 16.46 -3.28
N GLN A 293 17.48 16.76 -2.64
CA GLN A 293 16.82 15.89 -1.69
C GLN A 293 15.41 15.62 -2.20
N TYR A 294 15.03 14.35 -2.23
CA TYR A 294 13.73 13.90 -2.72
C TYR A 294 13.03 13.10 -1.63
N ASP A 295 11.74 13.39 -1.44
CA ASP A 295 10.84 12.69 -0.54
C ASP A 295 10.30 11.42 -1.23
N GLY A 296 11.13 10.38 -1.22
CA GLY A 296 10.85 9.09 -1.83
C GLY A 296 10.94 9.02 -3.36
N TYR A 297 10.65 7.83 -3.88
CA TYR A 297 10.84 7.47 -5.29
C TYR A 297 10.01 8.33 -6.25
N GLN A 298 8.74 8.58 -5.95
CA GLN A 298 7.88 9.36 -6.85
C GLN A 298 8.34 10.80 -7.01
N ALA A 299 8.84 11.44 -5.95
CA ALA A 299 9.44 12.78 -6.05
C ALA A 299 10.68 12.76 -6.97
N PHE A 300 11.52 11.74 -6.84
CA PHE A 300 12.71 11.56 -7.69
C PHE A 300 12.35 11.34 -9.17
N VAL A 301 11.36 10.50 -9.47
CA VAL A 301 10.89 10.24 -10.84
C VAL A 301 10.33 11.50 -11.50
N ASN A 302 9.57 12.29 -10.74
CA ASN A 302 8.91 13.49 -11.25
C ASN A 302 9.88 14.64 -11.54
N ASP A 303 11.03 14.70 -10.85
CA ASP A 303 12.04 15.75 -11.04
C ASP A 303 13.47 15.18 -11.06
N LEU A 304 13.75 14.36 -12.07
CA LEU A 304 15.07 13.74 -12.24
C LEU A 304 16.21 14.76 -12.21
N PRO A 305 17.36 14.40 -11.60
CA PRO A 305 18.50 15.29 -11.47
C PRO A 305 18.99 15.72 -12.86
N ARG A 306 19.02 17.03 -13.10
CA ARG A 306 19.47 17.59 -14.39
C ARG A 306 20.99 17.69 -14.43
N PRO A 307 21.63 17.69 -15.61
CA PRO A 307 23.05 17.97 -15.69
C PRO A 307 23.40 19.33 -15.07
N LEU A 308 24.56 19.42 -14.40
CA LEU A 308 25.14 20.69 -13.97
C LEU A 308 25.26 21.66 -15.16
N PRO A 309 25.07 22.98 -14.96
CA PRO A 309 25.21 23.98 -16.02
C PRO A 309 26.48 23.82 -16.86
N GLY A 310 26.32 23.71 -18.18
CA GLY A 310 27.41 23.50 -19.15
C GLY A 310 27.71 22.04 -19.50
N TRP A 311 26.98 21.07 -18.91
CA TRP A 311 27.08 19.63 -19.16
C TRP A 311 25.87 19.05 -19.92
N GLU A 312 25.03 19.89 -20.52
CA GLU A 312 23.77 19.48 -21.16
C GLU A 312 23.94 18.65 -22.44
N LYS A 313 25.15 18.60 -23.00
CA LYS A 313 25.51 17.87 -24.23
C LYS A 313 26.38 16.63 -23.98
N ALA A 314 26.67 16.32 -22.72
CA ALA A 314 27.49 15.19 -22.31
C ALA A 314 26.65 13.91 -22.17
#